data_AF-A0A2D8QWF0-F1
#
_entry.id   AF-A0A2D8QWF0-F1
#
_cell.length_a   1.000
_cell.length_b   1.000
_cell.length_c   1.000
_cell.angle_alpha   90.00
_cell.angle_beta   90.00
_cell.angle_gamma   90.00
#
_symmetry.space_group_name_H-M   'P 1'
#
loop_
_entity.id
_entity.type
_entity.pdbx_description
1 polymer ?
#
loop_
_entity_poly.entity_id
_entity_poly.type
_entity_poly.pdbx_seq_one_letter_code
_entity_poly.pdbx_strand_id
1 'polypeptide(L)'
;MTTLIDRVNRGDPAILVGTQLLAKGHHFPDVTLVAILDIDNAFYSTDYRALERLGQLILQVGGRAGRAEKPGRVIIQTEFASQPLLKKLIDEGYSAFAKEILKERHLQQLPPYHFHAFIRAEANTAQLAQDFLESIITKETYTATVDLLGPIPALMEKKAGKFRYLIILASKDRNSLRRELSKRIALAEQSKLTRKVRWSVDVDPVDLF
;
A
#
# COMPACT_ATOMS: atom_id res chain seq x y z
N MET A 1 0.34 -28.14 7.22
CA MET A 1 1.12 -27.49 6.12
C MET A 1 2.06 -28.49 5.45
N THR A 2 2.79 -29.30 6.20
CA THR A 2 3.71 -30.34 5.70
C THR A 2 3.04 -31.29 4.69
N THR A 3 1.84 -31.79 5.01
CA THR A 3 1.10 -32.72 4.13
C THR A 3 0.66 -32.13 2.78
N LEU A 4 0.46 -30.81 2.68
CA LEU A 4 0.08 -30.16 1.42
C LEU A 4 1.32 -29.96 0.54
N ILE A 5 2.43 -29.50 1.14
CA ILE A 5 3.70 -29.30 0.46
C ILE A 5 4.25 -30.64 -0.05
N ASP A 6 4.14 -31.70 0.75
CA ASP A 6 4.58 -33.05 0.38
C ASP A 6 3.78 -33.60 -0.82
N ARG A 7 2.46 -33.34 -0.89
CA ARG A 7 1.64 -33.74 -2.03
C ARG A 7 2.03 -33.01 -3.31
N VAL A 8 2.27 -31.70 -3.23
CA VAL A 8 2.72 -30.90 -4.38
C VAL A 8 4.11 -31.35 -4.85
N ASN A 9 5.03 -31.65 -3.93
CA ASN A 9 6.36 -32.13 -4.27
C ASN A 9 6.38 -33.57 -4.82
N ARG A 10 5.32 -34.35 -4.60
CA ARG A 10 5.15 -35.69 -5.18
C ARG A 10 4.58 -35.68 -6.60
N GLY A 11 4.22 -34.51 -7.13
CA GLY A 11 3.66 -34.37 -8.48
C GLY A 11 2.17 -34.75 -8.58
N ASP A 12 1.46 -34.91 -7.47
CA ASP A 12 0.02 -35.15 -7.48
C ASP A 12 -0.73 -33.94 -8.07
N PRO A 13 -1.75 -34.14 -8.91
CA PRO A 13 -2.57 -33.04 -9.41
C PRO A 13 -3.20 -32.25 -8.25
N ALA A 14 -2.92 -30.95 -8.18
CA ALA A 14 -3.42 -30.07 -7.13
C ALA A 14 -3.70 -28.67 -7.68
N ILE A 15 -4.74 -28.01 -7.13
CA ILE A 15 -4.99 -26.59 -7.34
C ILE A 15 -4.60 -25.87 -6.05
N LEU A 16 -3.66 -24.93 -6.15
CA LEU A 16 -3.20 -24.12 -5.03
C LEU A 16 -3.83 -22.73 -5.14
N VAL A 17 -4.63 -22.36 -4.14
CA VAL A 17 -5.23 -21.02 -4.06
C VAL A 17 -4.45 -20.21 -3.03
N GLY A 18 -3.88 -19.09 -3.45
CA GLY A 18 -3.14 -18.18 -2.58
C GLY A 18 -3.67 -16.75 -2.69
N THR A 19 -4.07 -16.16 -1.57
CA THR A 19 -4.46 -14.74 -1.48
C THR A 19 -3.25 -13.81 -1.30
N GLN A 20 -2.14 -14.37 -0.83
CA GLN A 20 -0.84 -13.70 -0.75
C GLN A 20 0.25 -14.68 -1.18
N LEU A 21 1.10 -14.19 -2.09
CA LEU A 21 2.51 -14.53 -2.31
C LEU A 21 2.93 -15.85 -1.64
N LEU A 22 2.51 -16.99 -2.22
CA LEU A 22 2.93 -18.34 -1.79
C LEU A 22 4.45 -18.30 -1.58
N ALA A 23 4.85 -18.44 -0.32
CA ALA A 23 6.00 -17.76 0.28
C ALA A 23 7.30 -17.79 -0.54
N LYS A 24 8.03 -16.67 -0.50
CA LYS A 24 9.48 -16.68 -0.77
C LYS A 24 10.08 -17.86 0.01
N GLY A 25 10.74 -18.80 -0.67
CA GLY A 25 11.39 -19.96 -0.03
C GLY A 25 10.78 -21.33 -0.34
N HIS A 26 9.58 -21.42 -0.92
CA HIS A 26 9.03 -22.68 -1.41
C HIS A 26 9.04 -22.71 -2.94
N HIS A 27 9.93 -23.55 -3.49
CA HIS A 27 10.03 -23.84 -4.92
C HIS A 27 9.09 -25.02 -5.25
N PHE A 28 8.18 -24.83 -6.20
CA PHE A 28 7.28 -25.88 -6.67
C PHE A 28 7.63 -26.21 -8.13
N PRO A 29 8.56 -27.17 -8.36
CA PRO A 29 9.14 -27.41 -9.69
C PRO A 29 8.11 -27.88 -10.73
N ASP A 30 7.01 -28.49 -10.29
CA ASP A 30 5.95 -29.00 -11.17
C ASP A 30 4.80 -28.02 -11.41
N VAL A 31 4.88 -26.80 -10.86
CA VAL A 31 3.87 -25.76 -11.12
C VAL A 31 4.19 -25.08 -12.45
N THR A 32 3.57 -25.56 -13.52
CA THR A 32 3.74 -25.03 -14.89
C THR A 32 2.64 -24.08 -15.33
N LEU A 33 1.54 -23.96 -14.56
CA LEU A 33 0.45 -23.03 -14.83
C LEU A 33 0.19 -22.17 -13.60
N VAL A 34 0.18 -20.85 -13.80
CA VAL A 34 -0.33 -19.91 -12.78
C VAL A 34 -1.41 -19.04 -13.38
N ALA A 35 -2.55 -18.97 -12.71
CA ALA A 35 -3.60 -18.03 -13.02
C ALA A 35 -3.61 -16.91 -11.97
N ILE A 36 -3.49 -15.66 -12.41
CA ILE A 36 -3.69 -14.48 -11.60
C ILE A 36 -5.09 -13.98 -11.90
N LEU A 37 -5.96 -14.04 -10.90
CA LEU A 37 -7.37 -13.68 -11.03
C LEU A 37 -7.62 -12.30 -10.43
N ASP A 38 -8.56 -11.56 -11.03
CA ASP A 38 -9.10 -10.30 -10.52
C ASP A 38 -8.02 -9.27 -10.14
N ILE A 39 -7.15 -8.95 -11.10
CA ILE A 39 -6.15 -7.88 -10.92
C ILE A 39 -6.74 -6.47 -11.02
N ASP A 40 -8.04 -6.37 -11.31
CA ASP A 40 -8.71 -5.12 -11.66
C ASP A 40 -8.76 -4.15 -10.48
N ASN A 41 -8.77 -4.69 -9.25
CA ASN A 41 -8.66 -3.93 -8.01
C ASN A 41 -7.43 -3.00 -7.96
N ALA A 42 -6.35 -3.33 -8.66
CA ALA A 42 -5.16 -2.49 -8.68
C ALA A 42 -5.35 -1.21 -9.51
N PHE A 43 -6.21 -1.22 -10.53
CA PHE A 43 -6.47 -0.07 -11.41
C PHE A 43 -7.43 0.95 -10.79
N TYR A 44 -8.31 0.52 -9.89
CA TYR A 44 -9.27 1.38 -9.19
C TYR A 44 -8.87 1.70 -7.74
N SER A 45 -7.70 1.24 -7.31
CA SER A 45 -7.28 1.40 -5.92
C SER A 45 -7.08 2.87 -5.57
N THR A 46 -7.54 3.25 -4.39
CA THR A 46 -7.19 4.54 -3.77
C THR A 46 -5.75 4.56 -3.25
N ASP A 47 -5.08 3.41 -3.21
CA ASP A 47 -3.66 3.29 -2.91
C ASP A 47 -2.83 3.36 -4.21
N TYR A 48 -2.10 4.47 -4.38
CA TYR A 48 -1.22 4.70 -5.52
C TYR A 48 -0.08 3.66 -5.66
N ARG A 49 0.16 2.82 -4.63
CA ARG A 49 1.11 1.70 -4.69
C ARG A 49 0.49 0.42 -5.24
N ALA A 50 -0.82 0.36 -5.45
CA ALA A 50 -1.50 -0.86 -5.91
C ALA A 50 -0.97 -1.33 -7.28
N LEU A 51 -0.75 -0.41 -8.22
CA LEU A 51 -0.17 -0.74 -9.52
C LEU A 51 1.24 -1.31 -9.38
N GLU A 52 2.09 -0.72 -8.53
CA GLU A 52 3.43 -1.25 -8.27
C GLU A 52 3.38 -2.67 -7.71
N ARG A 53 2.51 -2.92 -6.72
CA ARG A 53 2.33 -4.27 -6.14
C ARG A 53 1.83 -5.27 -7.18
N LEU A 54 0.93 -4.86 -8.07
CA LEU A 54 0.48 -5.69 -9.20
C LEU A 54 1.64 -6.06 -10.12
N GLY A 55 2.47 -5.09 -10.49
CA GLY A 55 3.64 -5.35 -11.35
C GLY A 55 4.63 -6.32 -10.71
N GLN A 56 4.88 -6.18 -9.41
CA GLN A 56 5.73 -7.10 -8.64
C GLN A 56 5.13 -8.51 -8.55
N LEU A 57 3.80 -8.61 -8.37
CA LEU A 57 3.10 -9.90 -8.34
C LEU A 57 3.24 -10.63 -9.67
N ILE A 58 2.95 -9.96 -10.79
CA ILE A 58 3.06 -10.53 -12.13
C ILE A 58 4.50 -10.99 -12.40
N LEU A 59 5.49 -10.14 -12.10
CA LEU A 59 6.91 -10.47 -12.29
C LEU A 59 7.33 -11.69 -11.45
N GLN A 60 6.92 -11.73 -10.18
CA GLN A 60 7.27 -12.83 -9.29
C GLN A 60 6.63 -14.15 -9.74
N VAL A 61 5.37 -14.12 -10.14
CA VAL A 61 4.64 -15.29 -10.60
C VAL A 61 5.18 -15.81 -11.93
N GLY A 62 5.44 -14.91 -12.89
CA GLY A 62 6.09 -15.25 -14.16
C GLY A 62 7.46 -15.90 -13.95
N GLY A 63 8.22 -15.38 -13.00
CA GLY A 63 9.50 -15.97 -12.61
C GLY A 63 9.42 -17.34 -11.93
N ARG A 64 8.25 -17.83 -11.50
CA ARG A 64 8.12 -19.16 -10.87
C ARG A 64 7.71 -20.24 -11.85
N ALA A 65 6.81 -19.93 -12.78
CA ALA A 65 6.34 -20.91 -13.77
C ALA A 65 7.46 -21.34 -14.73
N GLY A 66 8.47 -20.52 -14.97
CA GLY A 66 9.53 -20.76 -15.98
C GLY A 66 10.95 -20.96 -15.44
N ARG A 67 11.14 -21.31 -14.15
CA ARG A 67 12.48 -21.46 -13.53
C ARG A 67 13.11 -22.85 -13.66
N ALA A 68 12.35 -23.83 -14.10
CA ALA A 68 12.79 -25.21 -14.26
C ALA A 68 12.85 -25.60 -15.74
N GLU A 69 13.17 -26.86 -16.05
CA GLU A 69 13.23 -27.37 -17.42
C GLU A 69 11.89 -27.33 -18.16
N LYS A 70 10.77 -27.14 -17.45
CA LYS A 70 9.41 -27.13 -18.01
C LYS A 70 8.96 -25.71 -18.37
N PRO A 71 8.40 -25.48 -19.56
CA PRO A 71 7.83 -24.18 -19.92
C PRO A 71 6.62 -23.86 -19.04
N GLY A 72 6.66 -22.70 -18.41
CA GLY A 72 5.57 -22.16 -17.62
C GLY A 72 4.61 -21.32 -18.45
N ARG A 73 3.33 -21.33 -18.08
CA ARG A 73 2.31 -20.41 -18.60
C ARG A 73 1.72 -19.59 -17.45
N VAL A 74 1.65 -18.29 -17.66
CA VAL A 74 0.91 -17.37 -16.78
C VAL A 74 -0.33 -16.89 -17.53
N ILE A 75 -1.49 -17.00 -16.88
CA ILE A 75 -2.75 -16.46 -17.37
C ILE A 75 -3.17 -15.34 -16.42
N ILE A 76 -3.52 -14.19 -16.99
CA ILE A 76 -4.00 -13.03 -16.24
C ILE A 76 -5.45 -12.80 -16.65
N GLN A 77 -6.36 -12.80 -15.67
CA GLN A 77 -7.74 -12.40 -15.87
C GLN A 77 -7.90 -10.94 -15.48
N THR A 78 -8.37 -10.13 -16.43
CA THR A 78 -8.61 -8.69 -16.25
C THR A 78 -9.60 -8.19 -17.30
N GLU A 79 -10.48 -7.27 -16.90
CA GLU A 79 -11.30 -6.50 -17.84
C GLU A 79 -10.47 -5.43 -18.58
N PHE A 80 -9.25 -5.20 -18.12
CA PHE A 80 -8.34 -4.14 -18.53
C PHE A 80 -7.16 -4.62 -19.38
N ALA A 81 -7.35 -5.68 -20.17
CA ALA A 81 -6.28 -6.25 -21.01
C ALA A 81 -5.68 -5.24 -22.00
N SER A 82 -6.41 -4.19 -22.36
CA SER A 82 -5.96 -3.13 -23.25
C SER A 82 -5.16 -2.01 -22.57
N GLN A 83 -5.08 -1.99 -21.23
CA GLN A 83 -4.40 -0.92 -20.48
C GLN A 83 -2.94 -0.78 -20.90
N PRO A 84 -2.47 0.43 -21.28
CA PRO A 84 -1.10 0.65 -21.75
C PRO A 84 -0.03 0.23 -20.75
N LEU A 85 -0.28 0.47 -19.45
CA LEU A 85 0.68 0.16 -18.40
C LEU A 85 0.87 -1.36 -18.24
N LEU A 86 -0.20 -2.15 -18.37
CA LEU A 86 -0.14 -3.61 -18.33
C LEU A 86 0.62 -4.17 -19.53
N LYS A 87 0.35 -3.66 -20.74
CA LYS A 87 1.10 -4.04 -21.95
C LYS A 87 2.58 -3.72 -21.81
N LYS A 88 2.92 -2.53 -21.33
CA LYS A 88 4.31 -2.12 -21.06
C LYS A 88 5.02 -3.08 -20.12
N LEU A 89 4.35 -3.54 -19.06
CA LEU A 89 4.92 -4.55 -18.15
C LEU A 89 5.20 -5.89 -18.86
N ILE A 90 4.27 -6.34 -19.69
CA ILE A 90 4.35 -7.64 -20.39
C ILE A 90 5.41 -7.59 -21.51
N ASP A 91 5.42 -6.52 -22.30
CA ASP A 91 6.21 -6.41 -23.53
C ASP A 91 7.63 -5.87 -23.28
N GLU A 92 7.77 -4.90 -22.36
CA GLU A 92 9.02 -4.17 -22.10
C GLU A 92 9.65 -4.50 -20.73
N GLY A 93 8.91 -5.24 -19.89
CA GLY A 93 9.36 -5.66 -18.57
C GLY A 93 9.23 -4.60 -17.46
N TYR A 94 9.61 -5.02 -16.24
CA TYR A 94 9.36 -4.24 -15.02
C TYR A 94 10.06 -2.87 -15.00
N SER A 95 11.26 -2.76 -15.58
CA SER A 95 12.01 -1.48 -15.58
C SER A 95 11.30 -0.39 -16.39
N ALA A 96 10.70 -0.73 -17.53
CA ALA A 96 9.94 0.22 -18.35
C ALA A 96 8.63 0.62 -17.65
N PHE A 97 7.93 -0.38 -17.09
CA PHE A 97 6.74 -0.18 -16.27
C PHE A 97 6.99 0.74 -15.06
N ALA A 98 8.06 0.50 -14.30
CA ALA A 98 8.39 1.28 -13.11
C ALA A 98 8.70 2.75 -13.44
N LYS A 99 9.34 3.02 -14.59
CA LYS A 99 9.59 4.39 -15.06
C LYS A 99 8.29 5.15 -15.33
N GLU A 100 7.28 4.51 -15.90
CA GLU A 100 5.97 5.14 -16.14
C GLU A 100 5.27 5.47 -14.83
N ILE A 101 5.21 4.53 -13.89
CA ILE A 101 4.62 4.77 -12.56
C ILE A 101 5.35 5.89 -11.83
N LEU A 102 6.68 5.93 -11.89
CA LEU A 102 7.46 7.00 -11.25
C LEU A 102 7.16 8.36 -11.86
N LYS A 103 6.97 8.46 -13.18
CA LYS A 103 6.58 9.70 -13.84
C LYS A 103 5.21 10.19 -13.34
N GLU A 104 4.22 9.31 -13.24
CA GLU A 104 2.90 9.65 -12.68
C GLU A 104 3.00 10.12 -11.23
N ARG A 105 3.78 9.41 -10.40
CA ARG A 105 4.01 9.79 -8.99
C ARG A 105 4.67 11.14 -8.85
N HIS A 106 5.61 11.48 -9.73
CA HIS A 106 6.24 12.80 -9.72
C HIS A 106 5.22 13.91 -10.00
N LEU A 107 4.36 13.72 -11.01
CA LEU A 107 3.32 14.69 -11.37
C LEU A 107 2.26 14.85 -10.28
N GLN A 108 1.92 13.75 -9.60
CA GLN A 108 0.93 13.74 -8.51
C GLN A 108 1.52 14.09 -7.14
N GLN A 109 2.79 14.48 -7.05
CA GLN A 109 3.45 14.82 -5.79
C GLN A 109 3.38 13.68 -4.76
N LEU A 110 3.64 12.45 -5.22
CA LEU A 110 3.63 11.24 -4.41
C LEU A 110 5.06 10.76 -4.12
N PRO A 111 5.25 9.93 -3.07
CA PRO A 111 6.51 9.23 -2.84
C PRO A 111 7.01 8.46 -4.08
N PRO A 112 8.30 8.49 -4.40
CA PRO A 112 9.41 8.97 -3.57
C PRO A 112 9.73 10.47 -3.70
N TYR A 113 8.99 11.23 -4.52
CA TYR A 113 9.28 12.64 -4.80
C TYR A 113 8.77 13.60 -3.72
N HIS A 114 7.72 13.19 -3.02
CA HIS A 114 7.21 13.86 -1.82
C HIS A 114 7.21 12.89 -0.66
N PHE A 115 7.40 13.43 0.53
CA PHE A 115 7.44 12.69 1.78
C PHE A 115 6.14 12.86 2.51
N HIS A 116 5.58 11.77 3.03
CA HIS A 116 4.33 11.77 3.76
C HIS A 116 4.57 11.34 5.20
N ALA A 117 3.82 11.93 6.13
CA ALA A 117 3.72 11.46 7.50
C ALA A 117 2.28 11.53 7.96
N PHE A 118 1.79 10.48 8.60
CA PHE A 118 0.41 10.41 9.09
C PHE A 118 0.38 10.48 10.61
N ILE A 119 -0.58 11.22 11.15
CA ILE A 119 -0.97 11.10 12.56
C ILE A 119 -2.36 10.50 12.58
N ARG A 120 -2.49 9.32 13.19
CA ARG A 120 -3.73 8.55 13.26
C ARG A 120 -4.31 8.62 14.66
N ALA A 121 -5.63 8.66 14.76
CA ALA A 121 -6.37 8.62 16.02
C ALA A 121 -7.50 7.58 15.94
N GLU A 122 -7.58 6.74 16.98
CA GLU A 122 -8.64 5.76 17.19
C GLU A 122 -9.40 6.07 18.48
N ALA A 123 -10.73 6.07 18.40
CA ALA A 123 -11.60 6.37 19.54
C ALA A 123 -12.90 5.55 19.55
N ASN A 124 -13.64 5.58 20.66
CA ASN A 124 -14.97 4.96 20.75
C ASN A 124 -16.04 5.71 19.94
N THR A 125 -15.82 6.98 19.65
CA THR A 125 -16.72 7.84 18.87
C THR A 125 -15.93 8.57 17.80
N ALA A 126 -16.54 8.81 16.64
CA ALA A 126 -15.94 9.58 15.57
C ALA A 126 -15.52 10.97 16.04
N GLN A 127 -16.41 11.66 16.77
CA GLN A 127 -16.17 13.00 17.29
C GLN A 127 -14.89 13.08 18.14
N LEU A 128 -14.65 12.12 19.02
CA LEU A 128 -13.48 12.16 19.91
C LEU A 128 -12.16 12.01 19.15
N ALA A 129 -12.13 11.20 18.08
CA ALA A 129 -10.97 11.08 17.21
C ALA A 129 -10.74 12.35 16.39
N GLN A 130 -11.82 12.94 15.85
CA GLN A 130 -11.77 14.20 15.11
C GLN A 130 -11.30 15.35 16.01
N ASP A 131 -11.94 15.57 17.16
CA ASP A 131 -11.59 16.63 18.12
C ASP A 131 -10.11 16.58 18.53
N PHE A 132 -9.59 15.37 18.75
CA PHE A 132 -8.17 15.20 19.06
C PHE A 132 -7.28 15.64 17.90
N LEU A 133 -7.57 15.22 16.67
CA LEU A 133 -6.80 15.61 15.49
C LEU A 133 -6.95 17.11 15.17
N GLU A 134 -8.14 17.69 15.35
CA GLU A 134 -8.34 19.13 15.23
C GLU A 134 -7.54 19.91 16.26
N SER A 135 -7.42 19.39 17.50
CA SER A 135 -6.65 20.03 18.56
C SER A 135 -5.16 20.20 18.23
N ILE A 136 -4.63 19.42 17.28
CA ILE A 136 -3.24 19.51 16.83
C ILE A 136 -3.09 20.23 15.49
N ILE A 137 -4.17 20.62 14.82
CA ILE A 137 -4.17 21.45 13.60
C ILE A 137 -4.32 22.92 14.01
N THR A 138 -3.25 23.70 13.92
CA THR A 138 -3.29 25.14 14.27
C THR A 138 -3.61 25.99 13.03
N LYS A 139 -4.14 27.20 13.20
CA LYS A 139 -4.38 28.09 12.03
C LYS A 139 -3.10 28.50 11.30
N GLU A 140 -1.96 28.46 11.98
CA GLU A 140 -0.62 28.74 11.44
C GLU A 140 -0.05 27.59 10.58
N THR A 141 -0.78 26.48 10.43
CA THR A 141 -0.24 25.23 9.85
C THR A 141 0.00 25.29 8.34
N TYR A 142 -0.54 26.29 7.65
CA TYR A 142 -0.28 26.49 6.22
C TYR A 142 1.05 27.19 6.00
N THR A 143 2.14 26.50 6.32
CA THR A 143 3.46 26.91 5.84
C THR A 143 3.55 26.59 4.35
N ALA A 144 4.14 27.46 3.53
CA ALA A 144 4.30 27.22 2.09
C ALA A 144 5.09 25.94 1.72
N THR A 145 5.62 25.21 2.71
CA THR A 145 6.49 24.05 2.51
C THR A 145 5.89 22.72 2.96
N VAL A 146 4.82 22.69 3.75
CA VAL A 146 4.19 21.45 4.23
C VAL A 146 2.68 21.56 4.07
N ASP A 147 2.13 20.67 3.24
CA ASP A 147 0.69 20.52 3.09
C ASP A 147 0.15 19.67 4.24
N LEU A 148 -1.00 20.08 4.79
CA LEU A 148 -1.74 19.32 5.78
C LEU A 148 -3.15 19.05 5.25
N LEU A 149 -3.52 17.77 5.20
CA LEU A 149 -4.86 17.31 4.86
C LEU A 149 -5.51 16.61 6.05
N GLY A 150 -6.77 16.93 6.32
CA GLY A 150 -7.58 16.28 7.35
C GLY A 150 -8.07 17.23 8.44
N PRO A 151 -8.73 16.69 9.48
CA PRO A 151 -8.91 15.26 9.73
C PRO A 151 -9.84 14.59 8.70
N ILE A 152 -9.46 13.40 8.23
CA ILE A 152 -10.27 12.57 7.33
C ILE A 152 -10.49 11.19 7.95
N PRO A 153 -11.60 10.51 7.63
CA PRO A 153 -11.78 9.12 8.03
C PRO A 153 -10.71 8.25 7.36
N ALA A 154 -10.22 7.23 8.09
CA ALA A 154 -9.39 6.21 7.46
C ALA A 154 -10.22 5.40 6.44
N LEU A 155 -9.56 4.77 5.46
CA LEU A 155 -10.22 3.95 4.44
C LEU A 155 -11.19 2.91 5.03
N MET A 156 -10.86 2.37 6.20
CA MET A 156 -11.80 1.65 7.06
C MET A 156 -12.08 2.49 8.30
N GLU A 157 -13.13 3.32 8.21
CA GLU A 157 -13.50 4.28 9.24
C GLU A 157 -13.79 3.60 10.59
N LYS A 158 -14.48 2.45 10.57
CA LYS A 158 -14.81 1.68 11.79
C LYS A 158 -14.20 0.29 11.74
N LYS A 159 -13.32 -0.02 12.69
CA LYS A 159 -12.74 -1.36 12.87
C LYS A 159 -12.81 -1.78 14.33
N ALA A 160 -13.30 -2.98 14.60
CA ALA A 160 -13.39 -3.54 15.95
C ALA A 160 -14.05 -2.58 16.97
N GLY A 161 -15.13 -1.90 16.54
CA GLY A 161 -15.87 -0.95 17.38
C GLY A 161 -15.21 0.42 17.61
N LYS A 162 -14.04 0.68 17.04
CA LYS A 162 -13.34 1.97 17.12
C LYS A 162 -13.46 2.74 15.81
N PHE A 163 -13.62 4.05 15.90
CA PHE A 163 -13.57 4.99 14.79
C PHE A 163 -12.14 5.47 14.58
N ARG A 164 -11.72 5.55 13.32
CA ARG A 164 -10.34 5.82 12.89
C ARG A 164 -10.30 7.03 11.97
N TYR A 165 -9.53 8.02 12.39
CA TYR A 165 -9.27 9.23 11.60
C TYR A 165 -7.77 9.45 11.49
N LEU A 166 -7.37 10.23 10.50
CA LEU A 166 -6.00 10.64 10.32
C LEU A 166 -5.89 12.06 9.80
N ILE A 167 -4.73 12.67 10.04
CA ILE A 167 -4.23 13.79 9.26
C ILE A 167 -3.01 13.32 8.48
N ILE A 168 -2.83 13.91 7.30
CA ILE A 168 -1.73 13.64 6.39
C ILE A 168 -0.91 14.90 6.28
N LEU A 169 0.39 14.80 6.58
CA LEU A 169 1.37 15.84 6.28
C LEU A 169 2.16 15.42 5.04
N ALA A 170 2.31 16.31 4.08
CA ALA A 170 3.05 16.06 2.85
C ALA A 170 4.03 17.20 2.56
N SER A 171 5.23 16.88 2.07
CA SER A 171 6.21 17.89 1.68
C SER A 171 7.25 17.34 0.71
N LYS A 172 7.73 18.18 -0.20
CA LYS A 172 8.94 17.90 -1.00
C LYS A 172 10.24 17.95 -0.19
N ASP A 173 10.22 18.57 0.99
CA ASP A 173 11.39 18.71 1.87
C ASP A 173 11.22 17.92 3.18
N ARG A 174 12.05 16.89 3.34
CA ARG A 174 12.03 15.99 4.50
C ARG A 174 12.29 16.73 5.82
N ASN A 175 13.12 17.77 5.80
CA ASN A 175 13.44 18.54 7.01
C ASN A 175 12.25 19.39 7.47
N SER A 176 11.56 20.02 6.53
CA SER A 176 10.33 20.76 6.80
C SER A 176 9.23 19.85 7.32
N LEU A 177 9.01 18.69 6.68
CA LEU A 177 8.07 17.68 7.17
C LEU A 177 8.40 17.25 8.60
N ARG A 178 9.66 16.90 8.88
CA ARG A 178 10.09 16.47 10.21
C ARG A 178 9.85 17.53 11.27
N ARG A 179 10.24 18.78 11.00
CA ARG A 179 10.05 19.90 11.93
C ARG A 179 8.58 20.12 12.23
N GLU A 180 7.73 20.06 11.20
CA GLU A 180 6.30 20.24 11.35
C GLU A 180 5.67 19.09 12.13
N LEU A 181 6.01 17.85 11.79
CA LEU A 181 5.58 16.65 12.51
C LEU A 181 5.97 16.71 14.00
N SER A 182 7.19 17.13 14.34
CA SER A 182 7.62 17.28 15.73
C SER A 182 6.79 18.28 16.52
N LYS A 183 6.36 19.40 15.90
CA LYS A 183 5.45 20.34 16.56
C LYS A 183 4.09 19.70 16.86
N ARG A 184 3.55 18.95 15.90
CA ARG A 184 2.24 18.28 16.04
C ARG A 184 2.29 17.18 17.10
N ILE A 185 3.38 16.44 17.19
CA ILE A 185 3.62 15.47 18.26
C ILE A 185 3.60 16.17 19.63
N ALA A 186 4.30 17.31 19.78
CA ALA A 186 4.30 18.06 21.04
C ALA A 186 2.89 18.57 21.41
N LEU A 187 2.11 19.06 20.44
CA LEU A 187 0.72 19.45 20.65
C LEU A 187 -0.17 18.26 21.04
N ALA A 188 0.03 17.11 20.39
CA ALA A 188 -0.67 15.87 20.73
C ALA A 188 -0.38 15.45 22.17
N GLU A 189 0.88 15.45 22.60
CA GLU A 189 1.26 15.08 23.96
C GLU A 189 0.66 16.02 25.04
N GLN A 190 0.49 17.30 24.70
CA GLN A 190 -0.11 18.31 25.59
C GLN A 190 -1.64 18.31 25.57
N SER A 191 -2.28 17.66 24.60
CA SER A 191 -3.73 17.65 24.47
C SER A 191 -4.40 16.91 25.65
N LYS A 192 -5.46 17.52 26.20
CA LYS A 192 -6.27 16.89 27.25
C LYS A 192 -6.98 15.63 26.76
N LEU A 193 -7.15 15.49 25.44
CA LEU A 193 -7.85 14.37 24.81
C LEU A 193 -6.96 13.13 24.64
N THR A 194 -5.64 13.26 24.80
CA THR A 194 -4.65 12.19 24.56
C THR A 194 -4.87 10.94 25.39
N ARG A 195 -5.44 11.07 26.59
CA ARG A 195 -5.78 9.92 27.44
C ARG A 195 -7.06 9.20 27.01
N LYS A 196 -7.86 9.81 26.14
CA LYS A 196 -9.16 9.30 25.69
C LYS A 196 -9.13 8.70 24.29
N VAL A 197 -8.05 8.91 23.55
CA VAL A 197 -7.82 8.36 22.21
C VAL A 197 -6.56 7.50 22.20
N ARG A 198 -6.51 6.53 21.31
CA ARG A 198 -5.24 5.87 20.95
C ARG A 198 -4.74 6.55 19.69
N TRP A 199 -3.54 7.12 19.73
CA TRP A 199 -2.96 7.78 18.57
C TRP A 199 -1.58 7.23 18.22
N SER A 200 -1.17 7.40 16.98
CA SER A 200 0.13 6.93 16.47
C SER A 200 0.62 7.83 15.34
N VAL A 201 1.94 7.82 15.13
CA VAL A 201 2.60 8.51 14.02
C VAL A 201 3.23 7.48 13.10
N ASP A 202 3.08 7.70 11.79
CA ASP A 202 3.62 6.85 10.74
C ASP A 202 4.39 7.74 9.74
N VAL A 203 5.70 7.53 9.63
CA VAL A 203 6.59 8.33 8.77
C VAL A 203 6.95 7.50 7.55
N ASP A 204 6.80 8.09 6.36
CA ASP A 204 6.90 7.37 5.09
C ASP A 204 5.98 6.13 5.04
N PRO A 205 4.67 6.30 5.29
CA PRO A 205 3.73 5.19 5.40
C PRO A 205 3.77 4.32 4.15
N VAL A 206 3.99 3.03 4.33
CA VAL A 206 3.97 2.02 3.25
C VAL A 206 2.54 1.66 2.91
N ASP A 207 1.68 1.57 3.92
CA ASP A 207 0.26 1.30 3.80
C ASP A 207 -0.55 2.52 4.20
N LEU A 208 -1.55 2.86 3.38
CA LEU A 208 -2.51 3.92 3.71
C LEU A 208 -3.55 3.46 4.75
N PHE A 209 -3.57 2.16 5.09
CA PHE A 209 -4.58 1.47 5.89
C PHE A 209 -4.23 1.34 7.38
#